data_AF-A0AAU2S894-F1
#
_entry.id   AF-A0AAU2S894-F1
#
_cell.length_a   1.000
_cell.length_b   1.000
_cell.length_c   1.000
_cell.angle_alpha   90.00
_cell.angle_beta   90.00
_cell.angle_gamma   90.00
#
_symmetry.space_group_name_H-M   'P 1'
#
loop_
_entity.id
_entity.type
_entity.pdbx_description
1 polymer ?
#
loop_
_entity_poly.entity_id
_entity_poly.type
_entity_poly.pdbx_seq_one_letter_code
_entity_poly.pdbx_strand_id
1 'polypeptide(L)'
;MRRHIVALLAATATAAALGVAGAPSASAAALLKSCSTSDGGASGGMQWDWNSKKSMDVALILADTEADSNWVRIRLDITTGEGNRYTYKWRELHDGNGSNKTWTTTATHDDGIVSARVQVEDVHGTSPQSTCYSGKAYNSYY
;
A
#
# COMPACT_ATOMS: atom_id res chain seq x y z
N MET A 1 -71.38 -12.67 -36.00
CA MET A 1 -72.10 -13.43 -34.95
C MET A 1 -71.20 -13.59 -33.74
N ARG A 2 -71.74 -13.35 -32.52
CA ARG A 2 -71.20 -13.65 -31.15
C ARG A 2 -69.93 -12.88 -30.72
N ARG A 3 -69.99 -11.83 -29.87
CA ARG A 3 -70.33 -11.66 -28.42
C ARG A 3 -69.36 -12.32 -27.42
N HIS A 4 -69.12 -11.55 -26.32
CA HIS A 4 -68.61 -11.85 -24.96
C HIS A 4 -67.16 -11.38 -24.70
N ILE A 5 -66.89 -10.26 -23.99
CA ILE A 5 -67.09 -9.89 -22.56
C ILE A 5 -66.04 -10.53 -21.61
N VAL A 6 -65.13 -9.64 -21.13
CA VAL A 6 -64.53 -9.51 -19.77
C VAL A 6 -63.48 -10.53 -19.31
N ALA A 7 -62.30 -10.02 -18.90
CA ALA A 7 -61.83 -10.04 -17.51
C ALA A 7 -60.55 -9.20 -17.32
N LEU A 8 -60.60 -8.30 -16.34
CA LEU A 8 -59.46 -7.58 -15.77
C LEU A 8 -58.49 -8.58 -15.11
N LEU A 9 -57.20 -8.41 -15.34
CA LEU A 9 -56.15 -8.86 -14.43
C LEU A 9 -55.31 -7.64 -14.05
N ALA A 10 -55.48 -7.19 -12.81
CA ALA A 10 -54.67 -6.15 -12.20
C ALA A 10 -53.23 -6.65 -12.05
N ALA A 11 -52.30 -6.02 -12.76
CA ALA A 11 -50.87 -6.25 -12.57
C ALA A 11 -50.35 -5.30 -11.49
N THR A 12 -50.27 -5.78 -10.25
CA THR A 12 -49.44 -5.14 -9.21
C THR A 12 -47.99 -5.51 -9.46
N ALA A 13 -47.28 -4.71 -10.23
CA ALA A 13 -45.83 -4.77 -10.30
C ALA A 13 -45.25 -3.83 -9.23
N THR A 14 -44.82 -4.42 -8.12
CA THR A 14 -44.04 -3.80 -7.05
C THR A 14 -42.79 -3.14 -7.63
N ALA A 15 -42.66 -1.82 -7.41
CA ALA A 15 -41.45 -1.08 -7.72
C ALA A 15 -40.30 -1.58 -6.81
N ALA A 16 -39.43 -2.41 -7.36
CA ALA A 16 -38.15 -2.73 -6.73
C ALA A 16 -37.24 -1.50 -6.84
N ALA A 17 -37.21 -0.69 -5.80
CA ALA A 17 -36.21 0.36 -5.65
C ALA A 17 -34.83 -0.31 -5.57
N LEU A 18 -34.06 -0.23 -6.65
CA LEU A 18 -32.63 -0.54 -6.64
C LEU A 18 -31.95 0.49 -5.73
N GLY A 19 -31.78 0.14 -4.46
CA GLY A 19 -30.86 0.82 -3.58
C GLY A 19 -29.46 0.62 -4.14
N VAL A 20 -28.93 1.62 -4.85
CA VAL A 20 -27.50 1.71 -5.12
C VAL A 20 -26.84 1.89 -3.75
N ALA A 21 -26.40 0.78 -3.17
CA ALA A 21 -25.47 0.80 -2.07
C ALA A 21 -24.19 1.45 -2.62
N GLY A 22 -24.02 2.75 -2.33
CA GLY A 22 -22.74 3.41 -2.54
C GLY A 22 -21.71 2.68 -1.70
N ALA A 23 -20.88 1.87 -2.34
CA ALA A 23 -19.70 1.34 -1.69
C ALA A 23 -18.91 2.55 -1.16
N PRO A 24 -18.46 2.55 0.11
CA PRO A 24 -17.56 3.59 0.55
C PRO A 24 -16.32 3.52 -0.34
N SER A 25 -16.04 4.63 -1.02
CA SER A 25 -14.76 4.83 -1.70
C SER A 25 -13.68 4.72 -0.63
N ALA A 26 -12.95 3.61 -0.61
CA ALA A 26 -11.73 3.49 0.17
C ALA A 26 -10.75 4.52 -0.39
N SER A 27 -10.55 5.63 0.32
CA SER A 27 -9.51 6.59 -0.01
C SER A 27 -8.17 5.91 0.22
N ALA A 28 -7.53 5.46 -0.86
CA ALA A 28 -6.13 5.07 -0.80
C ALA A 28 -5.32 6.30 -0.42
N ALA A 29 -4.75 6.31 0.79
CA ALA A 29 -3.90 7.41 1.20
C ALA A 29 -2.73 7.53 0.21
N ALA A 30 -2.41 8.76 -0.20
CA ALA A 30 -1.40 8.99 -1.22
C ALA A 30 -0.02 8.58 -0.70
N LEU A 31 0.68 7.71 -1.44
CA LEU A 31 2.08 7.38 -1.15
C LEU A 31 2.91 8.68 -1.25
N LEU A 32 3.63 9.01 -0.18
CA LEU A 32 4.52 10.18 -0.18
C LEU A 32 5.79 9.89 -0.97
N LYS A 33 6.27 8.64 -0.89
CA LYS A 33 7.36 8.11 -1.71
C LYS A 33 7.12 6.66 -2.05
N SER A 34 7.55 6.27 -3.24
CA SER A 34 7.52 4.90 -3.72
C SER A 34 8.71 4.62 -4.61
N CYS A 35 8.95 3.34 -4.87
CA CYS A 35 9.79 2.87 -5.94
C CYS A 35 9.27 1.51 -6.44
N SER A 36 9.68 1.15 -7.64
CA SER A 36 9.48 -0.19 -8.18
C SER A 36 10.85 -0.74 -8.56
N THR A 37 11.00 -2.04 -8.34
CA THR A 37 12.18 -2.80 -8.77
C THR A 37 12.27 -2.82 -10.30
N SER A 38 13.49 -2.87 -10.84
CA SER A 38 13.72 -2.64 -12.29
C SER A 38 13.29 -3.81 -13.18
N ASP A 39 13.22 -5.00 -12.60
CA ASP A 39 12.63 -6.21 -13.18
C ASP A 39 11.10 -6.18 -13.14
N GLY A 40 10.50 -5.42 -12.22
CA GLY A 40 9.06 -5.26 -12.13
C GLY A 40 8.37 -6.23 -11.17
N GLY A 41 9.11 -7.08 -10.46
CA GLY A 41 8.57 -8.07 -9.51
C GLY A 41 8.01 -7.47 -8.22
N ALA A 42 8.52 -6.32 -7.79
CA ALA A 42 8.07 -5.66 -6.57
C ALA A 42 7.84 -4.15 -6.73
N SER A 43 6.76 -3.66 -6.11
CA SER A 43 6.49 -2.24 -5.94
C SER A 43 6.20 -1.93 -4.49
N GLY A 44 6.79 -0.86 -3.97
CA GLY A 44 6.55 -0.48 -2.59
C GLY A 44 6.70 1.01 -2.34
N GLY A 45 6.12 1.44 -1.23
CA GLY A 45 6.11 2.84 -0.87
C GLY A 45 5.80 3.05 0.59
N MET A 46 5.75 4.33 0.95
CA MET A 46 5.40 4.74 2.28
C MET A 46 4.53 5.98 2.33
N GLN A 47 3.72 6.01 3.37
CA GLN A 47 3.13 7.21 3.94
C GLN A 47 3.82 7.47 5.28
N TRP A 48 3.92 8.74 5.65
CA TRP A 48 4.42 9.10 6.98
C TRP A 48 3.73 10.35 7.50
N ASP A 49 3.83 10.52 8.81
CA ASP A 49 3.62 11.77 9.51
C ASP A 49 4.80 12.01 10.46
N TRP A 50 5.46 13.16 10.32
CA TRP A 50 6.58 13.51 11.19
C TRP A 50 6.02 13.96 12.53
N ASN A 51 6.39 13.27 13.61
CA ASN A 51 5.91 13.60 14.94
C ASN A 51 6.93 14.49 15.69
N SER A 52 8.21 14.31 15.42
CA SER A 52 9.30 15.11 16.01
C SER A 52 10.61 14.93 15.23
N LYS A 53 11.69 15.55 15.72
CA LYS A 53 13.07 15.21 15.27
C LYS A 53 13.39 13.73 15.41
N LYS A 54 12.74 13.00 16.32
CA LYS A 54 13.09 11.62 16.69
C LYS A 54 12.07 10.56 16.32
N SER A 55 10.91 10.95 15.82
CA SER A 55 9.80 10.02 15.59
C SER A 55 8.96 10.39 14.37
N MET A 56 8.41 9.35 13.74
CA MET A 56 7.38 9.48 12.71
C MET A 56 6.46 8.25 12.73
N ASP A 57 5.19 8.46 12.40
CA ASP A 57 4.29 7.36 12.07
C ASP A 57 4.49 7.00 10.60
N VAL A 58 4.46 5.70 10.31
CA VAL A 58 4.81 5.16 9.00
C VAL A 58 3.82 4.08 8.62
N ALA A 59 3.28 4.16 7.41
CA ALA A 59 2.65 3.03 6.75
C ALA A 59 3.53 2.58 5.59
N LEU A 60 4.06 1.35 5.67
CA LEU A 60 4.80 0.70 4.58
C LEU A 60 3.81 -0.12 3.76
N ILE A 61 3.79 0.10 2.45
CA ILE A 61 2.91 -0.59 1.51
C ILE A 61 3.81 -1.34 0.53
N LEU A 62 3.54 -2.63 0.34
CA LEU A 62 4.30 -3.51 -0.54
C LEU A 62 3.34 -4.33 -1.38
N ALA A 63 3.66 -4.48 -2.65
CA ALA A 63 2.97 -5.34 -3.58
C ALA A 63 3.98 -6.23 -4.32
N ASP A 64 3.61 -7.48 -4.46
CA ASP A 64 4.22 -8.44 -5.38
C ASP A 64 3.47 -8.34 -6.71
N THR A 65 4.18 -8.02 -7.78
CA THR A 65 3.59 -7.58 -9.05
C THR A 65 3.81 -8.55 -10.21
N GLU A 66 4.62 -9.59 -10.05
CA GLU A 66 4.85 -10.59 -11.10
C GLU A 66 4.44 -12.00 -10.69
N ALA A 67 4.00 -12.78 -11.68
CA ALA A 67 3.72 -14.20 -11.53
C ALA A 67 5.01 -15.02 -11.63
N ASP A 68 5.83 -15.00 -10.59
CA ASP A 68 7.08 -15.75 -10.50
C ASP A 68 7.16 -16.60 -9.22
N SER A 69 8.37 -17.10 -8.90
CA SER A 69 8.64 -17.85 -7.67
C SER A 69 9.34 -17.00 -6.61
N ASN A 70 9.33 -15.68 -6.77
CA ASN A 70 10.00 -14.76 -5.87
C ASN A 70 9.05 -14.38 -4.74
N TRP A 71 9.63 -13.73 -3.74
CA TRP A 71 8.89 -13.07 -2.68
C TRP A 71 9.47 -11.68 -2.48
N VAL A 72 8.67 -10.78 -1.92
CA VAL A 72 9.03 -9.36 -1.88
C VAL A 72 9.19 -8.86 -0.45
N ARG A 73 10.06 -7.87 -0.25
CA ARG A 73 10.25 -7.24 1.07
C ARG A 73 10.44 -5.74 1.01
N ILE A 74 10.02 -5.07 2.08
CA ILE A 74 10.14 -3.62 2.27
C ILE A 74 10.73 -3.30 3.64
N ARG A 75 11.59 -2.28 3.70
CA ARG A 75 12.02 -1.69 4.98
C ARG A 75 12.17 -0.19 4.89
N LEU A 76 12.21 0.42 6.06
CA LEU A 76 12.56 1.80 6.25
C LEU A 76 14.08 1.97 6.34
N ASP A 77 14.60 2.96 5.60
CA ASP A 77 16.00 3.37 5.56
C ASP A 77 16.07 4.86 5.91
N ILE A 78 16.82 5.21 6.95
CA ILE A 78 16.92 6.58 7.44
C ILE A 78 18.36 7.10 7.43
N THR A 79 18.49 8.42 7.37
CA THR A 79 19.69 9.14 7.80
C THR A 79 19.44 9.69 9.19
N THR A 80 20.28 9.36 10.17
CA THR A 80 20.17 9.79 11.56
C THR A 80 20.63 11.24 11.73
N GLY A 81 20.37 11.87 12.89
CA GLY A 81 20.88 13.21 13.20
C GLY A 81 22.40 13.33 13.24
N GLU A 82 23.11 12.23 13.43
CA GLU A 82 24.57 12.15 13.32
C GLU A 82 25.06 12.01 11.87
N GLY A 83 24.15 11.88 10.89
CA GLY A 83 24.47 11.66 9.49
C GLY A 83 24.70 10.19 9.12
N ASN A 84 24.54 9.26 10.07
CA ASN A 84 24.71 7.83 9.84
C ASN A 84 23.49 7.23 9.11
N ARG A 85 23.70 6.13 8.38
CA ARG A 85 22.61 5.34 7.80
C ARG A 85 22.12 4.32 8.83
N TYR A 86 20.81 4.27 9.06
CA TYR A 86 20.18 3.24 9.88
C TYR A 86 19.03 2.57 9.10
N THR A 87 18.89 1.25 9.24
CA THR A 87 17.84 0.49 8.55
C THR A 87 17.02 -0.31 9.54
N TYR A 88 15.70 -0.24 9.42
CA TYR A 88 14.79 -1.03 10.22
C TYR A 88 14.69 -2.46 9.68
N LYS A 89 14.06 -3.34 10.48
CA LYS A 89 13.80 -4.73 10.09
C LYS A 89 12.94 -4.80 8.83
N TRP A 90 13.19 -5.82 8.03
CA TRP A 90 12.38 -6.14 6.86
C TRP A 90 10.95 -6.52 7.25
N ARG A 91 10.01 -6.12 6.39
CA ARG A 91 8.65 -6.65 6.30
C ARG A 91 8.56 -7.44 5.00
N GLU A 92 7.99 -8.63 5.07
CA GLU A 92 8.05 -9.61 3.99
C GLU A 92 6.64 -10.01 3.57
N LEU A 93 6.48 -10.26 2.28
CA LEU A 93 5.25 -10.72 1.65
C LEU A 93 5.61 -11.92 0.77
N HIS A 94 5.05 -13.08 1.11
CA HIS A 94 5.28 -14.36 0.46
C HIS A 94 4.01 -14.91 -0.21
N ASP A 95 2.96 -14.09 -0.31
CA ASP A 95 1.65 -14.50 -0.80
C ASP A 95 1.59 -14.60 -2.35
N GLY A 96 2.66 -14.18 -3.04
CA GLY A 96 2.84 -14.25 -4.48
C GLY A 96 2.10 -13.15 -5.25
N ASN A 97 2.10 -13.28 -6.58
CA ASN A 97 1.58 -12.29 -7.52
C ASN A 97 0.22 -11.68 -7.15
N GLY A 98 0.13 -10.35 -7.27
CA GLY A 98 -1.09 -9.57 -7.07
C GLY A 98 -1.44 -9.37 -5.60
N SER A 99 -0.66 -9.96 -4.68
CA SER A 99 -0.80 -9.70 -3.26
C SER A 99 -0.23 -8.32 -2.90
N ASN A 100 -0.84 -7.70 -1.90
CA ASN A 100 -0.33 -6.48 -1.31
C ASN A 100 -0.56 -6.49 0.19
N LYS A 101 0.28 -5.75 0.91
CA LYS A 101 0.18 -5.64 2.36
C LYS A 101 0.66 -4.29 2.85
N THR A 102 -0.01 -3.82 3.90
CA THR A 102 0.30 -2.58 4.59
C THR A 102 0.70 -2.88 6.03
N TRP A 103 1.81 -2.30 6.48
CA TRP A 103 2.22 -2.30 7.88
C TRP A 103 2.27 -0.88 8.40
N THR A 104 1.42 -0.57 9.37
CA THR A 104 1.46 0.69 10.11
C THR A 104 2.29 0.53 11.38
N THR A 105 3.23 1.43 11.61
CA THR A 105 4.15 1.41 12.75
C THR A 105 4.65 2.82 13.06
N THR A 106 5.32 2.98 14.19
CA THR A 106 6.02 4.22 14.54
C THR A 106 7.52 3.94 14.48
N ALA A 107 8.25 4.77 13.74
CA ALA A 107 9.71 4.73 13.68
C ALA A 107 10.29 5.74 14.65
N THR A 108 11.22 5.31 15.49
CA THR A 108 11.96 6.17 16.42
C THR A 108 13.46 5.96 16.30
N HIS A 109 14.25 7.02 16.51
CA HIS A 109 15.71 6.94 16.61
C HIS A 109 16.24 8.02 17.56
N ASP A 110 17.14 7.66 18.48
CA ASP A 110 17.57 8.55 19.56
C ASP A 110 18.37 9.76 19.08
N ASP A 111 19.22 9.57 18.08
CA ASP A 111 19.96 10.65 17.39
C ASP A 111 19.05 11.51 16.50
N GLY A 112 17.80 11.08 16.36
CA GLY A 112 16.81 11.65 15.47
C GLY A 112 16.92 11.20 14.02
N ILE A 113 15.95 11.61 13.22
CA ILE A 113 15.67 11.13 11.86
C ILE A 113 15.68 12.34 10.94
N VAL A 114 16.78 12.56 10.22
CA VAL A 114 16.96 13.71 9.31
C VAL A 114 16.23 13.48 7.99
N SER A 115 16.31 12.25 7.48
CA SER A 115 15.58 11.85 6.28
C SER A 115 15.22 10.39 6.30
N ALA A 116 14.17 10.03 5.55
CA ALA A 116 13.68 8.69 5.38
C ALA A 116 13.45 8.36 3.91
N ARG A 117 13.59 7.08 3.56
CA ARG A 117 13.17 6.49 2.28
C ARG A 117 12.79 5.03 2.50
N VAL A 118 12.10 4.44 1.54
CA VAL A 118 11.92 2.97 1.51
C VAL A 118 13.01 2.31 0.70
N GLN A 119 13.35 1.09 1.11
CA GLN A 119 14.04 0.12 0.29
C GLN A 119 13.09 -1.06 0.05
N VAL A 120 12.96 -1.47 -1.20
CA VAL A 120 12.13 -2.59 -1.63
C VAL A 120 12.99 -3.56 -2.40
N GLU A 121 12.78 -4.85 -2.19
CA GLU A 121 13.49 -5.91 -2.90
C GLU A 121 12.52 -6.96 -3.41
N ASP A 122 12.81 -7.43 -4.62
CA ASP A 122 12.33 -8.69 -5.15
C ASP A 122 13.39 -9.76 -4.87
N VAL A 123 12.98 -10.92 -4.33
CA VAL A 123 13.89 -11.90 -3.73
C VAL A 123 13.65 -13.30 -4.30
N HIS A 124 14.69 -13.85 -4.92
CA HIS A 124 14.70 -15.23 -5.38
C HIS A 124 15.39 -16.14 -4.35
N GLY A 125 14.62 -17.04 -3.73
CA GLY A 125 15.11 -17.90 -2.65
C GLY A 125 15.56 -17.08 -1.43
N THR A 126 16.86 -16.86 -1.29
CA THR A 126 17.45 -16.06 -0.18
C THR A 126 18.18 -14.80 -0.65
N SER A 127 18.30 -14.59 -1.96
CA SER A 127 19.09 -13.51 -2.54
C SER A 127 18.20 -12.46 -3.19
N PRO A 128 18.45 -11.17 -2.96
CA PRO A 128 17.74 -10.12 -3.68
C PRO A 128 18.09 -10.22 -5.16
N GLN A 129 17.08 -10.42 -6.00
CA GLN A 129 17.20 -10.37 -7.46
C GLN A 129 17.31 -8.92 -7.92
N SER A 130 16.50 -8.05 -7.31
CA SER A 130 16.39 -6.65 -7.67
C SER A 130 16.09 -5.80 -6.44
N THR A 131 16.54 -4.55 -6.47
CA THR A 131 16.42 -3.63 -5.34
C THR A 131 16.09 -2.24 -5.85
N CYS A 132 15.10 -1.59 -5.24
CA CYS A 132 14.85 -0.18 -5.46
C CYS A 132 14.89 0.61 -4.15
N TYR A 133 15.20 1.90 -4.28
CA TYR A 133 15.07 2.87 -3.21
C TYR A 133 14.18 3.99 -3.68
N SER A 134 13.27 4.44 -2.83
CA SER A 134 12.55 5.67 -3.11
C SER A 134 13.47 6.88 -2.98
N GLY A 135 12.99 8.02 -3.49
CA GLY A 135 13.57 9.31 -3.11
C GLY A 135 13.51 9.50 -1.59
N LYS A 136 14.47 10.28 -1.07
CA LYS A 136 14.46 10.71 0.33
C LYS A 136 13.36 11.74 0.57
N ALA A 137 12.79 11.74 1.76
CA ALA A 137 12.14 12.90 2.33
C ALA A 137 12.78 13.31 3.62
N TYR A 138 12.80 14.62 3.81
CA TYR A 138 13.47 15.26 4.92
C TYR A 138 12.45 15.57 6.00
N ASN A 139 12.88 15.39 7.24
CA ASN A 139 12.08 15.67 8.41
C ASN A 139 11.92 17.19 8.60
N SER A 140 10.68 17.66 8.65
CA SER A 140 10.34 19.08 8.79
C SER A 140 10.71 19.69 10.14
N TYR A 141 11.07 18.86 11.13
CA TYR A 141 11.49 19.32 12.45
C TYR A 141 12.99 19.62 12.54
N TYR A 142 13.78 19.39 11.49
CA TYR A 142 15.21 19.70 11.43
C TYR A 142 15.51 21.08 10.87
#